data_AF-A4SU47-F1
#
_entry.id   AF-A4SU47-F1
#
_cell.length_a   1.000
_cell.length_b   1.000
_cell.length_c   1.000
_cell.angle_alpha   90.00
_cell.angle_beta   90.00
_cell.angle_gamma   90.00
#
_symmetry.space_group_name_H-M   'P 1'
#
loop_
_entity.id
_entity.type
_entity.pdbx_description
1 polymer ?
#
loop_
_entity_poly.entity_id
_entity_poly.type
_entity_poly.pdbx_seq_one_letter_code
_entity_poly.pdbx_strand_id
1 'polypeptide(L)'
;MVYLPLTAIRGKIMIEVTTEYHITNSDLDELPIYKCKGTCKKVWWRGDIEQAPFGVQLNCPMCGGALSSAKEHLDFKITRFQLGEKLMPNSPIRINHSSNLLEEFIPLREKYGWR
;
A
#
# COMPACT_ATOMS: atom_id res chain seq x y z
N MET A 1 23.54 -33.60 -2.25
CA MET A 1 22.84 -32.37 -2.65
C MET A 1 21.70 -32.15 -1.66
N VAL A 2 21.88 -31.23 -0.72
CA VAL A 2 20.85 -30.91 0.28
C VAL A 2 19.93 -29.89 -0.35
N TYR A 3 18.70 -30.28 -0.65
CA TYR A 3 17.64 -29.34 -1.01
C TYR A 3 17.31 -28.51 0.24
N LEU A 4 17.87 -27.30 0.32
CA LEU A 4 17.38 -26.30 1.26
C LEU A 4 15.95 -25.94 0.84
N PRO A 5 14.95 -26.06 1.72
CA PRO A 5 13.61 -25.63 1.39
C PRO A 5 13.60 -24.11 1.19
N LEU A 6 12.95 -23.63 0.12
CA LEU A 6 12.74 -22.22 -0.25
C LEU A 6 11.92 -21.42 0.80
N THR A 7 11.80 -21.89 2.04
CA THR A 7 11.04 -21.29 3.14
C THR A 7 11.92 -20.53 4.15
N ALA A 8 13.13 -20.12 3.78
CA ALA A 8 14.03 -19.45 4.73
C ALA A 8 14.91 -18.32 4.15
N ILE A 9 14.48 -17.66 3.07
CA ILE A 9 14.94 -16.28 2.84
C ILE A 9 13.84 -15.38 3.45
N ARG A 10 13.86 -15.20 4.77
CA ARG A 10 13.22 -14.03 5.43
C ARG A 10 14.02 -12.76 5.06
N GLY A 11 14.30 -12.59 3.77
CA GLY A 11 14.81 -11.36 3.21
C GLY A 11 13.70 -10.35 3.40
N LYS A 12 13.98 -9.29 4.15
CA LYS A 12 13.08 -8.16 4.26
C LYS A 12 12.94 -7.60 2.84
N ILE A 13 11.72 -7.49 2.34
CA ILE A 13 11.46 -7.03 0.97
C ILE A 13 10.85 -5.65 1.13
N MET A 14 11.46 -4.65 0.48
CA MET A 14 10.89 -3.32 0.39
C MET A 14 10.19 -3.18 -0.96
N ILE A 15 8.90 -2.84 -0.91
CA ILE A 15 8.08 -2.53 -2.08
C ILE A 15 7.66 -1.07 -2.05
N GLU A 16 7.79 -0.40 -3.19
CA GLU A 16 7.22 0.92 -3.42
C GLU A 16 6.12 0.80 -4.47
N VAL A 17 4.95 1.28 -4.10
CA VAL A 17 3.74 1.26 -4.90
C VAL A 17 3.30 2.70 -5.13
N THR A 18 3.26 3.09 -6.40
CA THR A 18 2.80 4.41 -6.81
C THR A 18 1.40 4.32 -7.40
N THR A 19 0.51 5.21 -6.95
CA THR A 19 -0.82 5.44 -7.51
C THR A 19 -0.89 6.83 -8.14
N GLU A 20 -2.06 7.23 -8.63
CA GLU A 20 -2.26 8.54 -9.26
C GLU A 20 -1.83 9.72 -8.37
N TYR A 21 -2.08 9.65 -7.05
CA TYR A 21 -1.78 10.76 -6.14
C TYR A 21 -0.84 10.40 -4.98
N HIS A 22 -0.60 9.10 -4.75
CA HIS A 22 0.10 8.63 -3.55
C HIS A 22 1.25 7.71 -3.91
N ILE A 23 2.36 7.85 -3.19
CA ILE A 23 3.43 6.87 -3.17
C ILE A 23 3.38 6.16 -1.82
N THR A 24 3.28 4.84 -1.85
CA THR A 24 3.22 4.00 -0.66
C THR A 24 4.37 3.02 -0.63
N ASN A 25 5.13 3.08 0.45
CA ASN A 25 6.28 2.24 0.71
C ASN A 25 5.93 1.23 1.80
N SER A 26 6.35 -0.03 1.63
CA SER A 26 6.10 -1.11 2.57
C SER A 26 7.33 -2.01 2.71
N ASP A 27 7.63 -2.44 3.94
CA ASP A 27 8.63 -3.48 4.23
C ASP A 27 8.02 -4.91 4.18
N LEU A 28 6.78 -5.04 3.67
CA LEU A 28 6.06 -6.31 3.54
C LEU A 28 6.05 -6.75 2.07
N ASP A 29 6.22 -8.06 1.86
CA ASP A 29 6.08 -8.71 0.55
C ASP A 29 4.60 -8.98 0.24
N GLU A 30 3.76 -7.97 0.38
CA GLU A 30 2.33 -8.07 0.13
C GLU A 30 1.90 -6.96 -0.83
N LEU A 31 1.09 -7.30 -1.83
CA LEU A 31 0.53 -6.30 -2.73
C LEU A 31 -0.77 -5.71 -2.16
N PRO A 32 -1.07 -4.43 -2.45
CA PRO A 32 -2.34 -3.86 -2.04
C PRO A 32 -3.48 -4.56 -2.76
N ILE A 33 -4.53 -4.87 -2.02
CA ILE A 33 -5.70 -5.60 -2.54
C ILE A 33 -6.90 -4.70 -2.78
N TYR A 34 -6.92 -3.51 -2.18
CA TYR A 34 -8.02 -2.57 -2.29
C TYR A 34 -7.55 -1.26 -2.91
N LYS A 35 -8.40 -0.66 -3.74
CA LYS A 35 -8.25 0.69 -4.29
C LYS A 35 -9.43 1.55 -3.90
N CYS A 36 -9.17 2.81 -3.61
CA CYS A 36 -10.21 3.81 -3.46
C CYS A 36 -10.72 4.25 -4.84
N LYS A 37 -12.02 4.07 -5.07
CA LYS A 37 -12.70 4.62 -6.25
C LYS A 37 -13.13 6.08 -6.05
N GLY A 38 -13.09 6.58 -4.81
CA GLY A 38 -13.36 7.97 -4.46
C GLY A 38 -12.30 8.94 -4.96
N THR A 39 -12.19 10.06 -4.27
CA THR A 39 -11.37 11.20 -4.69
C THR A 39 -9.88 10.98 -4.45
N CYS A 40 -9.46 10.20 -3.45
CA CYS A 40 -8.03 10.08 -3.10
C CYS A 40 -7.25 9.07 -3.94
N LYS A 41 -7.92 8.17 -4.69
CA LYS A 41 -7.30 7.14 -5.55
C LYS A 41 -6.15 6.34 -4.88
N LYS A 42 -6.19 6.24 -3.56
CA LYS A 42 -5.20 5.52 -2.76
C LYS A 42 -5.47 4.03 -2.78
N VAL A 43 -4.41 3.23 -2.68
CA VAL A 43 -4.50 1.78 -2.49
C VAL A 43 -4.25 1.39 -1.03
N TRP A 44 -4.79 0.24 -0.64
CA TRP A 44 -4.81 -0.26 0.71
C TRP A 44 -4.54 -1.76 0.75
N TRP A 45 -3.85 -2.19 1.80
CA TRP A 45 -3.58 -3.59 2.07
C TRP A 45 -4.70 -4.21 2.91
N ARG A 46 -4.75 -5.54 2.95
CA ARG A 46 -5.77 -6.27 3.71
C ARG A 46 -5.76 -5.88 5.18
N GLY A 47 -4.56 -5.71 5.75
CA GLY A 47 -4.38 -5.36 7.17
C GLY A 47 -4.73 -3.91 7.51
N ASP A 48 -4.80 -3.01 6.53
CA ASP A 48 -5.09 -1.59 6.78
C ASP A 48 -6.59 -1.30 6.82
N ILE A 49 -7.42 -2.22 6.31
CA ILE A 49 -8.86 -2.05 6.20
C ILE A 49 -9.54 -2.96 7.22
N GLU A 50 -10.35 -2.36 8.10
CA GLU A 50 -11.21 -3.13 8.99
C GLU A 50 -12.13 -4.03 8.17
N GLN A 51 -12.13 -5.32 8.51
CA GLN A 51 -12.97 -6.30 7.83
C GLN A 51 -14.43 -5.99 8.12
N ALA A 52 -15.18 -5.60 7.10
CA ALA A 52 -16.61 -5.43 7.22
C ALA A 52 -17.33 -6.80 7.08
N PRO A 53 -18.52 -6.96 7.68
CA PRO A 53 -19.36 -8.14 7.47
C PRO A 53 -19.59 -8.43 5.99
N PHE A 54 -19.82 -9.70 5.66
CA PHE A 54 -20.04 -10.14 4.29
C PHE A 54 -21.18 -9.35 3.62
N GLY A 55 -20.92 -8.77 2.45
CA GLY A 55 -21.90 -7.96 1.70
C GLY A 55 -21.89 -6.46 2.02
N VAL A 56 -21.06 -5.99 2.96
CA VAL A 56 -20.92 -4.55 3.25
C VAL A 56 -19.84 -3.93 2.35
N GLN A 57 -20.17 -2.79 1.73
CA GLN A 57 -19.22 -2.00 0.95
C GLN A 57 -18.11 -1.48 1.88
N LEU A 58 -16.87 -1.84 1.58
CA LEU A 58 -15.71 -1.26 2.26
C LEU A 58 -15.52 0.19 1.84
N ASN A 59 -15.27 1.08 2.80
CA ASN A 59 -15.06 2.50 2.58
C ASN A 59 -13.62 2.89 2.88
N CYS A 60 -13.10 3.85 2.13
CA CYS A 60 -11.75 4.34 2.26
C CYS A 60 -11.64 5.18 3.53
N PRO A 61 -10.73 4.87 4.46
CA PRO A 61 -10.61 5.62 5.72
C PRO A 61 -10.12 7.06 5.51
N MET A 62 -9.47 7.36 4.38
CA MET A 62 -8.93 8.70 4.08
C MET A 62 -9.97 9.67 3.49
N CYS A 63 -10.85 9.21 2.60
CA CYS A 63 -11.81 10.08 1.90
C CYS A 63 -13.27 9.61 1.98
N GLY A 64 -13.56 8.52 2.69
CA GLY A 64 -14.90 7.93 2.79
C GLY A 64 -15.44 7.28 1.50
N GLY A 65 -14.67 7.27 0.42
CA GLY A 65 -15.10 6.73 -0.87
C GLY A 65 -15.12 5.20 -0.91
N ALA A 66 -15.88 4.60 -1.83
CA ALA A 66 -15.95 3.15 -1.95
C ALA A 66 -14.59 2.51 -2.31
N LEU A 67 -14.26 1.42 -1.62
CA LEU A 67 -13.13 0.55 -1.94
C LEU A 67 -13.56 -0.55 -2.90
N SER A 68 -12.64 -0.96 -3.77
CA SER A 68 -12.81 -2.03 -4.76
C SER A 68 -11.51 -2.82 -4.87
N SER A 69 -11.53 -3.99 -5.51
CA SER A 69 -10.28 -4.72 -5.79
C SER A 69 -9.29 -3.88 -6.59
N ALA A 70 -8.03 -3.84 -6.14
CA ALA A 70 -6.92 -3.21 -6.84
C ALA A 70 -6.30 -4.17 -7.86
N LYS A 71 -5.88 -3.65 -9.01
CA LYS A 71 -5.12 -4.38 -10.01
C LYS A 71 -3.81 -3.66 -10.31
N GLU A 72 -2.72 -4.41 -10.28
CA GLU A 72 -1.41 -3.92 -10.74
C GLU A 72 -1.48 -3.50 -12.22
N HIS A 73 -0.75 -2.45 -12.58
CA HIS A 73 -0.72 -1.80 -13.91
C HIS A 73 -1.99 -1.04 -14.31
N LEU A 74 -3.10 -1.17 -13.58
CA LEU A 74 -4.31 -0.39 -13.80
C LEU A 74 -4.52 0.66 -12.70
N ASP A 75 -4.34 0.24 -11.44
CA ASP A 75 -4.70 1.04 -10.28
C ASP A 75 -3.49 1.47 -9.45
N PHE A 76 -2.42 0.69 -9.56
CA PHE A 76 -1.14 0.99 -8.96
C PHE A 76 -0.02 0.39 -9.79
N LYS A 77 1.17 0.96 -9.65
CA LYS A 77 2.39 0.46 -10.26
C LYS A 77 3.42 0.22 -9.18
N ILE A 78 4.06 -0.94 -9.21
CA ILE A 78 5.24 -1.19 -8.38
C ILE A 78 6.41 -0.45 -9.04
N THR A 79 6.91 0.59 -8.38
CA THR A 79 8.03 1.39 -8.87
C THR A 79 9.36 0.90 -8.34
N ARG A 80 9.36 0.25 -7.18
CA ARG A 80 10.56 -0.30 -6.55
C ARG A 80 10.26 -1.63 -5.89
N PHE A 81 11.18 -2.57 -6.09
CA PHE A 81 11.17 -3.87 -5.44
C PHE A 81 12.61 -4.23 -5.08
N GLN A 82 12.93 -4.25 -3.79
CA GLN A 82 14.29 -4.54 -3.33
C GLN A 82 14.27 -5.69 -2.32
N LEU A 83 14.91 -6.80 -2.71
CA LEU A 83 15.16 -7.93 -1.82
C LEU A 83 16.29 -7.57 -0.84
N GLY A 84 16.03 -7.78 0.45
CA GLY A 84 17.01 -7.63 1.52
C GLY A 84 17.10 -6.23 2.12
N GLU A 85 16.42 -5.23 1.57
CA GLU A 85 16.40 -3.87 2.10
C GLU A 85 15.15 -3.61 2.95
N LYS A 86 15.34 -2.77 3.98
CA LYS A 86 14.24 -2.12 4.69
C LYS A 86 14.25 -0.65 4.31
N LEU A 87 13.09 -0.01 4.41
CA LEU A 87 12.99 1.46 4.40
C LEU A 87 13.92 2.10 5.44
N MET A 88 14.09 1.45 6.59
CA MET A 88 15.06 1.84 7.61
C MET A 88 16.01 0.68 7.94
N PRO A 89 17.15 0.55 7.24
CA PRO A 89 18.06 -0.60 7.39
C PRO A 89 18.66 -0.72 8.80
N ASN A 90 18.80 0.39 9.52
CA ASN A 90 19.38 0.45 10.88
C ASN A 90 18.34 0.58 12.00
N SER A 91 17.04 0.44 11.70
CA SER A 91 15.98 0.52 12.71
C SER A 91 15.36 -0.86 13.00
N PRO A 92 15.07 -1.20 14.27
CA PRO A 92 14.26 -2.36 14.60
C PRO A 92 12.80 -2.19 14.12
N ILE A 93 12.37 -0.95 13.87
CA ILE A 93 11.03 -0.63 13.37
C ILE A 93 10.81 -1.33 12.02
N ARG A 94 9.62 -1.91 11.87
CA ARG A 94 9.09 -2.38 10.60
C ARG A 94 8.03 -1.38 10.16
N ILE A 95 8.18 -0.83 8.96
CA ILE A 95 7.16 0.04 8.39
C ILE A 95 6.23 -0.86 7.59
N ASN A 96 5.03 -1.11 8.13
CA ASN A 96 4.04 -1.93 7.44
C ASN A 96 3.62 -1.23 6.14
N HIS A 97 3.02 -0.04 6.23
CA HIS A 97 2.65 0.75 5.06
C HIS A 97 2.83 2.24 5.40
N SER A 98 3.72 2.93 4.69
CA SER A 98 3.91 4.38 4.79
C SER A 98 3.53 5.01 3.46
N SER A 99 2.49 5.84 3.47
CA SER A 99 1.92 6.40 2.27
C SER A 99 1.97 7.91 2.33
N ASN A 100 2.63 8.51 1.34
CA ASN A 100 2.79 9.94 1.20
C ASN A 100 1.97 10.43 0.01
N LEU A 101 1.29 11.56 0.20
CA LEU A 101 0.65 12.31 -0.88
C LEU A 101 1.74 13.06 -1.64
N LEU A 102 1.71 13.02 -2.97
CA LEU A 102 2.62 13.82 -3.79
C LEU A 102 2.32 15.31 -3.61
N GLU A 103 3.36 16.13 -3.56
CA GLU A 103 3.24 17.56 -3.27
C GLU A 103 2.29 18.30 -4.23
N GLU A 104 2.28 17.88 -5.49
CA GLU A 104 1.39 18.42 -6.54
C GLU A 104 -0.11 18.23 -6.24
N PHE A 105 -0.48 17.26 -5.40
CA PHE A 105 -1.86 16.98 -5.02
C PHE A 105 -2.24 17.45 -3.61
N ILE A 106 -1.34 18.15 -2.90
CA ILE A 106 -1.65 18.82 -1.63
C ILE A 106 -2.89 19.73 -1.77
N PRO A 107 -3.04 20.54 -2.83
CA PRO A 107 -4.23 21.38 -3.00
C PRO A 107 -5.54 20.57 -3.09
N LEU A 108 -5.50 19.33 -3.60
CA LEU A 108 -6.68 18.47 -3.66
C LEU A 108 -7.07 17.95 -2.28
N ARG A 109 -6.09 17.62 -1.43
CA ARG A 109 -6.35 17.25 -0.04
C ARG A 109 -7.06 18.37 0.71
N GLU A 110 -6.62 19.61 0.54
CA GLU A 110 -7.24 20.78 1.16
C GLU A 110 -8.66 21.02 0.62
N LYS A 111 -8.84 20.88 -0.70
CA LYS A 111 -10.14 21.06 -1.36
C LYS A 111 -11.19 20.02 -0.95
N TYR A 112 -10.77 18.76 -0.80
CA TYR A 112 -11.68 17.64 -0.54
C TYR A 112 -11.64 17.14 0.90
N GLY A 113 -10.82 17.72 1.78
CA GLY A 113 -10.73 17.38 3.20
C GLY A 113 -10.23 15.96 3.46
N TRP A 114 -9.27 15.45 2.68
CA TRP A 114 -8.72 14.11 2.90
C TRP A 114 -7.95 14.07 4.23
N ARG A 115 -8.24 13.07 5.07
CA ARG A 115 -7.64 12.94 6.41
C ARG A 115 -6.39 12.09 6.39
#